data_AF-A0A9X6WHB7-F1
#
_entry.id   AF-A0A9X6WHB7-F1
#
_cell.length_a   1.000
_cell.length_b   1.000
_cell.length_c   1.000
_cell.angle_alpha   90.00
_cell.angle_beta   90.00
_cell.angle_gamma   90.00
#
_symmetry.space_group_name_H-M   'P 1'
#
loop_
_entity.id
_entity.type
_entity.pdbx_description
1 polymer ?
#
loop_
_entity_poly.entity_id
_entity_poly.type
_entity_poly.pdbx_seq_one_letter_code
_entity_poly.pdbx_strand_id
1 'polypeptide(L)'
;MLNQWIKNPKERKLIFVALIAAFVILAFGFWTIEHKDSLTTNTAEHLKNAKVQFQHHLRSPLESYAKDKASLGRIGIFAAFAMFPLYFLLRLKKIKLGKEIKTFIAKVLKWVKLFHVPIAVIAFALITVHSFIMTFYEWKTNAVYLSGVVSYLLFIPLIIFGFMRYKRKDKNWHYYLSFAFVFSMLLHTFI
;
A
#
# COMPACT_ATOMS: atom_id res chain seq x y z
N MET A 1 -3.36 -4.08 25.59
CA MET A 1 -1.97 -4.11 25.06
C MET A 1 -1.55 -2.84 24.29
N LEU A 2 -2.33 -2.32 23.33
CA LEU A 2 -1.98 -1.10 22.56
C LEU A 2 -1.72 0.16 23.40
N ASN A 3 -2.43 0.34 24.52
CA ASN A 3 -2.29 1.50 25.42
C ASN A 3 -0.86 1.65 26.00
N GLN A 4 -0.13 0.54 26.15
CA GLN A 4 1.25 0.54 26.67
C GLN A 4 2.31 0.72 25.58
N TRP A 5 1.94 0.60 24.30
CA TRP A 5 2.85 0.67 23.15
C TRP A 5 2.77 2.02 22.43
N ILE A 6 1.56 2.56 22.23
CA ILE A 6 1.33 3.81 21.49
C ILE A 6 0.83 4.87 22.47
N LYS A 7 1.70 5.83 22.79
CA LYS A 7 1.44 6.88 23.78
C LYS A 7 0.32 7.83 23.35
N ASN A 8 0.22 8.16 22.06
CA ASN A 8 -0.76 9.10 21.55
C ASN A 8 -2.16 8.45 21.42
N PRO A 9 -3.17 8.93 22.16
CA PRO A 9 -4.51 8.33 22.14
C PRO A 9 -5.23 8.50 20.80
N LYS A 10 -5.02 9.61 20.09
CA LYS A 10 -5.66 9.86 18.78
C LYS A 10 -5.12 8.90 17.73
N GLU A 11 -3.80 8.76 17.68
CA GLU A 11 -3.11 7.80 16.79
C GLU A 11 -3.57 6.37 17.07
N ARG A 12 -3.65 5.99 18.35
CA ARG A 12 -4.13 4.67 18.75
C ARG A 12 -5.56 4.36 18.29
N LYS A 13 -6.48 5.32 18.43
CA LYS A 13 -7.86 5.17 17.92
C LYS A 13 -7.87 4.96 16.40
N LEU A 14 -7.09 5.77 15.66
CA LEU A 14 -7.00 5.64 14.20
C LEU A 14 -6.41 4.30 13.77
N ILE A 15 -5.37 3.81 14.46
CA ILE A 15 -4.76 2.51 14.16
C ILE A 15 -5.74 1.38 14.42
N PHE A 16 -6.52 1.45 15.50
CA PHE A 16 -7.55 0.45 15.79
C PHE A 16 -8.62 0.41 14.69
N VAL A 17 -9.11 1.58 14.28
CA VAL A 17 -10.05 1.69 13.15
C VAL A 17 -9.44 1.14 11.85
N ALA A 18 -8.16 1.46 11.58
CA ALA A 18 -7.46 0.95 10.40
C ALA A 18 -7.25 -0.56 10.43
N LEU A 19 -7.01 -1.16 11.60
CA LEU A 19 -6.91 -2.62 11.75
C LEU A 19 -8.25 -3.30 11.47
N ILE A 20 -9.37 -2.74 11.96
CA ILE A 20 -10.71 -3.23 11.62
C ILE A 20 -10.95 -3.10 10.12
N ALA A 21 -10.68 -1.94 9.54
CA ALA A 21 -10.84 -1.72 8.10
C ALA A 21 -9.98 -2.67 7.26
N ALA A 22 -8.72 -2.89 7.66
CA ALA A 22 -7.81 -3.85 7.02
C ALA A 22 -8.35 -5.29 7.12
N PHE A 23 -8.86 -5.69 8.28
CA PHE A 23 -9.50 -7.00 8.44
C PHE A 23 -10.71 -7.16 7.52
N VAL A 24 -11.57 -6.15 7.44
CA VAL A 24 -12.72 -6.13 6.52
C VAL A 24 -12.27 -6.22 5.07
N ILE A 25 -11.26 -5.45 4.66
CA ILE A 25 -10.68 -5.50 3.30
C ILE A 25 -10.16 -6.90 2.98
N LEU A 26 -9.44 -7.54 3.90
CA LEU A 26 -8.92 -8.90 3.71
C LEU A 26 -10.08 -9.90 3.62
N ALA A 27 -11.04 -9.85 4.55
CA ALA A 27 -12.19 -10.76 4.57
C ALA A 27 -13.02 -10.67 3.28
N PHE A 28 -13.39 -9.46 2.84
CA PHE A 28 -14.06 -9.26 1.57
C PHE A 28 -13.18 -9.63 0.37
N GLY A 29 -11.88 -9.37 0.46
CA GLY A 29 -10.90 -9.78 -0.55
C GLY A 29 -10.90 -11.28 -0.78
N PHE A 30 -10.76 -12.07 0.29
CA PHE A 30 -10.78 -13.53 0.22
C PHE A 30 -12.16 -14.08 -0.15
N TRP A 31 -13.24 -13.52 0.38
CA TRP A 31 -14.60 -13.86 -0.04
C TRP A 31 -14.79 -13.68 -1.57
N THR A 32 -14.28 -12.57 -2.12
CA THR A 32 -14.34 -12.29 -3.57
C THR A 32 -13.54 -13.30 -4.40
N ILE A 33 -12.42 -13.80 -3.87
CA ILE A 33 -11.60 -14.83 -4.51
C ILE A 33 -12.34 -16.17 -4.55
N GLU A 34 -12.99 -16.55 -3.45
CA GLU A 34 -13.81 -17.77 -3.38
C GLU A 34 -15.03 -17.68 -4.30
N HIS A 35 -15.64 -16.49 -4.42
CA HIS A 35 -16.79 -16.23 -5.27
C HIS A 35 -16.39 -15.60 -6.61
N LYS A 36 -15.20 -15.92 -7.13
CA LYS A 36 -14.67 -15.28 -8.35
C LYS A 36 -15.58 -15.43 -9.57
N ASP A 37 -16.38 -16.50 -9.64
CA ASP A 37 -17.32 -16.72 -10.73
C ASP A 37 -18.42 -15.63 -10.75
N SER A 38 -18.79 -15.08 -9.61
CA SER A 38 -19.74 -13.96 -9.52
C SER A 38 -19.21 -12.65 -10.12
N LEU A 39 -17.88 -12.45 -10.21
CA LEU A 39 -17.27 -11.27 -10.84
C LEU A 39 -17.57 -11.18 -12.35
N THR A 40 -17.94 -12.29 -13.00
CA THR A 40 -18.23 -12.35 -14.44
C THR A 40 -19.58 -11.74 -14.84
N THR A 41 -20.44 -11.42 -13.88
CA THR A 41 -21.82 -10.95 -14.15
C THR A 41 -21.93 -9.46 -14.49
N ASN A 42 -20.90 -8.65 -14.21
CA ASN A 42 -20.92 -7.20 -14.48
C ASN A 42 -20.06 -6.77 -15.69
N THR A 43 -19.44 -7.71 -16.41
CA THR A 43 -18.90 -7.40 -17.75
C THR A 43 -20.08 -7.22 -18.70
N ALA A 44 -20.47 -5.96 -18.86
CA ALA A 44 -21.59 -5.53 -19.67
C ALA A 44 -21.55 -6.17 -21.08
N GLU A 45 -22.72 -6.61 -21.55
CA GLU A 45 -22.90 -7.35 -22.81
C GLU A 45 -22.27 -6.67 -24.04
N HIS A 46 -22.04 -5.35 -24.01
CA HIS A 46 -21.36 -4.63 -25.08
C HIS A 46 -19.88 -5.02 -25.27
N LEU A 47 -19.22 -5.58 -24.25
CA LEU A 47 -17.86 -6.14 -24.36
C LEU A 47 -17.82 -7.59 -24.86
N LYS A 48 -18.95 -8.31 -24.85
CA LYS A 48 -19.04 -9.67 -25.43
C LYS A 48 -18.88 -9.66 -26.96
N ASN A 49 -19.31 -8.59 -27.63
CA ASN A 49 -19.18 -8.45 -29.09
C ASN A 49 -17.79 -7.96 -29.54
N ALA A 50 -17.07 -7.23 -28.68
CA ALA A 50 -15.66 -6.85 -28.92
C ALA A 50 -14.66 -8.01 -28.69
N LYS A 51 -15.14 -9.12 -28.13
CA LYS A 51 -14.36 -10.30 -27.70
C LYS A 51 -13.70 -11.06 -28.86
N VAL A 52 -14.18 -10.86 -30.09
CA VAL A 52 -13.68 -11.55 -31.30
C VAL A 52 -12.45 -10.87 -31.89
N GLN A 53 -12.18 -9.59 -31.57
CA GLN A 53 -11.15 -8.81 -32.28
C GLN A 53 -9.92 -8.42 -31.43
N PHE A 54 -9.94 -8.58 -30.10
CA PHE A 54 -8.84 -8.16 -29.19
C PHE A 54 -8.48 -9.21 -28.12
N GLN A 55 -8.33 -10.46 -28.54
CA GLN A 55 -8.14 -11.60 -27.64
C GLN A 55 -6.85 -11.56 -26.79
N HIS A 56 -5.85 -10.74 -27.15
CA HIS A 56 -4.57 -10.64 -26.44
C HIS A 56 -4.53 -9.62 -25.27
N HIS A 57 -5.58 -8.81 -25.06
CA HIS A 57 -5.60 -7.77 -24.02
C HIS A 57 -6.76 -7.84 -23.02
N LEU A 58 -7.64 -8.86 -23.11
CA LEU A 58 -8.71 -9.02 -22.14
C LEU A 58 -8.15 -9.54 -20.80
N ARG A 59 -8.11 -8.65 -19.81
CA ARG A 59 -7.83 -9.01 -18.41
C ARG A 59 -9.00 -9.81 -17.84
N SER A 60 -8.71 -10.82 -17.03
CA SER A 60 -9.77 -11.50 -16.29
C SER A 60 -10.44 -10.52 -15.30
N PRO A 61 -11.72 -10.71 -14.94
CA PRO A 61 -12.37 -9.88 -13.91
C PRO A 61 -11.61 -9.88 -12.59
N LEU A 62 -10.99 -11.02 -12.25
CA LEU A 62 -10.18 -11.18 -11.05
C LEU A 62 -8.85 -10.40 -11.15
N GLU A 63 -8.18 -10.41 -12.32
CA GLU A 63 -7.01 -9.57 -12.61
C GLU A 63 -7.36 -8.07 -12.50
N SER A 64 -8.53 -7.66 -13.00
CA SER A 64 -9.00 -6.27 -12.89
C SER A 64 -9.23 -5.87 -11.43
N TYR A 65 -9.96 -6.69 -10.67
CA TYR A 65 -10.21 -6.47 -9.25
C TYR A 65 -8.90 -6.35 -8.45
N ALA A 66 -7.93 -7.23 -8.73
CA ALA A 66 -6.62 -7.17 -8.09
C ALA A 66 -5.86 -5.88 -8.45
N LYS A 67 -5.91 -5.43 -9.71
CA LYS A 67 -5.27 -4.19 -10.14
C LYS A 67 -5.89 -2.93 -9.51
N ASP A 68 -7.19 -2.92 -9.27
CA ASP A 68 -7.85 -1.83 -8.55
C ASP A 68 -7.34 -1.74 -7.10
N LYS A 69 -7.21 -2.88 -6.41
CA LYS A 69 -6.62 -2.95 -5.08
C LYS A 69 -5.16 -2.51 -5.08
N ALA A 70 -4.39 -2.90 -6.10
CA ALA A 70 -3.02 -2.42 -6.29
C ALA A 70 -2.97 -0.89 -6.45
N SER A 71 -3.87 -0.31 -7.23
CA SER A 71 -3.94 1.14 -7.46
C SER A 71 -4.20 1.91 -6.16
N LEU A 72 -5.21 1.49 -5.40
CA LEU A 72 -5.50 2.07 -4.07
C LEU A 72 -4.35 1.85 -3.09
N GLY A 73 -3.75 0.66 -3.09
CA GLY A 73 -2.59 0.33 -2.26
C GLY A 73 -1.39 1.23 -2.54
N ARG A 74 -1.08 1.51 -3.83
CA ARG A 74 0.00 2.43 -4.24
C ARG A 74 -0.24 3.85 -3.74
N ILE A 75 -1.47 4.37 -3.86
CA ILE A 75 -1.82 5.68 -3.29
C ILE A 75 -1.55 5.70 -1.78
N GLY A 76 -1.95 4.64 -1.07
CA GLY A 76 -1.67 4.49 0.36
C GLY A 76 -0.17 4.46 0.67
N ILE A 77 0.63 3.72 -0.10
CA ILE A 77 2.09 3.66 0.07
C ILE A 77 2.70 5.05 -0.14
N PHE A 78 2.35 5.77 -1.21
CA PHE A 78 2.88 7.11 -1.46
C PHE A 78 2.45 8.11 -0.38
N ALA A 79 1.20 8.05 0.08
CA ALA A 79 0.73 8.87 1.19
C ALA A 79 1.49 8.59 2.50
N ALA A 80 1.78 7.32 2.80
CA ALA A 80 2.61 6.94 3.94
C ALA A 80 4.07 7.42 3.76
N PHE A 81 4.61 7.29 2.54
CA PHE A 81 5.99 7.68 2.22
C PHE A 81 6.21 9.20 2.15
N ALA A 82 5.16 9.99 1.94
CA ALA A 82 5.21 11.46 1.88
C ALA A 82 5.86 12.10 3.11
N MET A 83 5.92 11.40 4.24
CA MET A 83 6.66 11.84 5.43
C MET A 83 8.14 12.13 5.11
N PHE A 84 8.76 11.31 4.26
CA PHE A 84 10.19 11.42 3.93
C PHE A 84 10.53 12.74 3.20
N PRO A 85 9.94 13.06 2.02
CA PRO A 85 10.24 14.32 1.34
C PRO A 85 9.88 15.55 2.19
N LEU A 86 8.81 15.50 2.99
CA LEU A 86 8.47 16.62 3.90
C LEU A 86 9.55 16.85 4.98
N TYR A 87 10.08 15.78 5.57
CA TYR A 87 11.21 15.89 6.49
C TYR A 87 12.49 16.38 5.81
N PHE A 88 12.75 15.88 4.61
CA PHE A 88 13.92 16.26 3.82
C PHE A 88 13.89 17.77 3.51
N LEU A 89 12.76 18.29 3.03
CA LEU A 89 12.57 19.72 2.77
C LEU A 89 12.80 20.60 4.00
N LEU A 90 12.34 20.16 5.19
CA LEU A 90 12.57 20.92 6.43
C LEU A 90 14.02 20.89 6.93
N ARG A 91 14.78 19.82 6.63
CA ARG A 91 16.17 19.65 7.08
C ARG A 91 17.21 20.22 6.12
N LEU A 92 16.85 20.47 4.86
CA LEU A 92 17.75 21.01 3.86
C LEU A 92 18.12 22.46 4.18
N LYS A 93 19.32 22.67 4.73
CA LYS A 93 19.88 24.01 4.99
C LYS A 93 20.07 24.84 3.72
N LYS A 94 20.25 24.20 2.55
CA LYS A 94 20.49 24.86 1.26
C LYS A 94 19.24 25.52 0.66
N ILE A 95 18.04 25.08 1.03
CA ILE A 95 16.80 25.68 0.52
C ILE A 95 16.41 26.79 1.50
N LYS A 96 16.42 28.05 1.03
CA LYS A 96 15.88 29.19 1.77
C LYS A 96 14.35 29.14 1.75
N LEU A 97 13.74 28.20 2.49
CA LEU A 97 12.30 28.22 2.69
C LEU A 97 11.95 29.40 3.61
N GLY A 98 11.00 30.23 3.17
CA GLY A 98 10.40 31.27 4.00
C GLY A 98 9.77 30.69 5.27
N LYS A 99 9.66 31.52 6.32
CA LYS A 99 9.11 31.11 7.62
C LYS A 99 7.71 30.51 7.49
N GLU A 100 6.85 31.11 6.66
CA GLU A 100 5.48 30.65 6.40
C GLU A 100 5.44 29.26 5.77
N ILE A 101 6.27 29.01 4.76
CA ILE A 101 6.34 27.70 4.08
C ILE A 101 6.82 26.63 5.06
N LYS A 102 7.84 26.92 5.89
CA LYS A 102 8.31 25.99 6.93
C LYS A 102 7.19 25.67 7.93
N THR A 103 6.44 26.67 8.36
CA THR A 103 5.29 26.49 9.25
C THR A 103 4.20 25.65 8.59
N PHE A 104 3.90 25.88 7.32
CA PHE A 104 2.93 25.08 6.56
C PHE A 104 3.37 23.62 6.45
N ILE A 105 4.62 23.36 6.02
CA ILE A 105 5.16 22.00 5.92
C ILE A 105 5.15 21.31 7.29
N ALA A 106 5.49 22.01 8.37
CA ALA A 106 5.43 21.46 9.72
C ALA A 106 3.99 21.07 10.14
N LYS A 107 2.99 21.88 9.77
CA LYS A 107 1.56 21.56 9.99
C LYS A 107 1.17 20.30 9.21
N VAL A 108 1.50 20.22 7.92
CA VAL A 108 1.23 19.05 7.08
C VAL A 108 1.92 17.81 7.63
N LEU A 109 3.19 17.93 8.02
CA LEU A 109 3.97 16.82 8.58
C LEU A 109 3.36 16.27 9.88
N LYS A 110 2.73 17.11 10.70
CA LYS A 110 1.99 16.65 11.90
C LYS A 110 0.83 15.72 11.52
N TRP A 111 0.08 16.08 10.46
CA TRP A 111 -1.01 15.26 9.95
C TRP A 111 -0.50 13.97 9.29
N VAL A 112 0.52 14.06 8.44
CA VAL A 112 1.13 12.89 7.79
C VAL A 112 1.65 11.90 8.84
N LYS A 113 2.28 12.36 9.92
CA LYS A 113 2.69 11.49 11.05
C LYS A 113 1.53 10.76 11.69
N LEU A 114 0.43 11.47 11.95
CA LEU A 114 -0.74 10.91 12.60
C LEU A 114 -1.40 9.81 11.75
N PHE A 115 -1.42 9.98 10.43
CA PHE A 115 -2.08 9.06 9.50
C PHE A 115 -1.14 8.02 8.86
N HIS A 116 0.17 8.18 8.97
CA HIS A 116 1.16 7.28 8.34
C HIS A 116 0.91 5.81 8.67
N VAL A 117 0.78 5.46 9.96
CA VAL A 117 0.57 4.06 10.37
C VAL A 117 -0.82 3.55 9.96
N PRO A 118 -1.93 4.25 10.23
CA PRO A 118 -3.26 3.85 9.74
C PRO A 118 -3.30 3.59 8.23
N ILE A 119 -2.73 4.50 7.43
CA ILE A 119 -2.69 4.37 5.96
C ILE A 119 -1.82 3.18 5.55
N ALA A 120 -0.64 3.00 6.17
CA ALA A 120 0.25 1.88 5.86
C ALA A 120 -0.41 0.52 6.13
N VAL A 121 -1.22 0.42 7.19
CA VAL A 121 -1.99 -0.80 7.53
C VAL A 121 -3.06 -1.10 6.48
N ILE A 122 -3.81 -0.08 6.03
CA ILE A 122 -4.82 -0.24 4.98
C ILE A 122 -4.16 -0.60 3.65
N ALA A 123 -3.06 0.09 3.30
CA ALA A 123 -2.30 -0.18 2.09
C ALA A 123 -1.75 -1.61 2.09
N PHE A 124 -1.27 -2.09 3.25
CA PHE A 124 -0.83 -3.47 3.41
C PHE A 124 -1.96 -4.47 3.07
N ALA A 125 -3.15 -4.30 3.64
CA ALA A 125 -4.28 -5.18 3.34
C ALA A 125 -4.64 -5.19 1.84
N LEU A 126 -4.71 -4.02 1.20
CA LEU A 126 -5.01 -3.90 -0.23
C LEU A 126 -3.94 -4.58 -1.11
N ILE A 127 -2.66 -4.36 -0.79
CA ILE A 127 -1.54 -4.97 -1.51
C ILE A 127 -1.49 -6.48 -1.25
N THR A 128 -1.80 -6.95 -0.04
CA THR A 128 -1.91 -8.39 0.25
C THR A 128 -2.96 -9.06 -0.63
N VAL A 129 -4.16 -8.48 -0.76
CA VAL A 129 -5.19 -9.02 -1.67
C VAL A 129 -4.68 -9.05 -3.11
N HIS A 130 -4.10 -7.95 -3.59
CA HIS A 130 -3.51 -7.89 -4.92
C HIS A 130 -2.44 -8.97 -5.13
N SER A 131 -1.42 -9.00 -4.28
CA SER A 131 -0.29 -9.92 -4.39
C SER A 131 -0.74 -11.38 -4.30
N PHE A 132 -1.70 -11.69 -3.44
CA PHE A 132 -2.23 -13.05 -3.33
C PHE A 132 -2.92 -13.48 -4.63
N ILE A 133 -3.82 -12.65 -5.17
CA ILE A 133 -4.51 -12.95 -6.45
C ILE A 133 -3.50 -13.12 -7.59
N MET A 134 -2.58 -12.17 -7.76
CA MET A 134 -1.62 -12.18 -8.85
C MET A 134 -0.63 -13.35 -8.76
N THR A 135 -0.33 -13.83 -7.55
CA THR A 135 0.64 -14.92 -7.35
C THR A 135 0.01 -16.30 -7.48
N PHE A 136 -1.21 -16.49 -6.97
CA PHE A 136 -1.82 -17.82 -6.88
C PHE A 136 -2.86 -18.12 -7.97
N TYR A 137 -3.45 -17.09 -8.60
CA TYR A 137 -4.53 -17.27 -9.59
C TYR A 137 -4.18 -16.73 -10.97
N GLU A 138 -3.51 -15.57 -11.03
CA GLU A 138 -3.25 -14.86 -12.29
C GLU A 138 -1.77 -14.86 -12.68
N TRP A 139 -0.97 -15.79 -12.15
CA TRP A 139 0.49 -15.82 -12.28
C TRP A 139 0.96 -15.84 -13.74
N LYS A 140 1.98 -15.03 -14.04
CA LYS A 140 2.70 -15.06 -15.30
C LYS A 140 4.20 -15.01 -15.00
N THR A 141 4.98 -15.89 -15.62
CA THR A 141 6.44 -15.93 -15.39
C THR A 141 7.15 -14.83 -16.19
N ASN A 142 7.05 -13.58 -15.74
CA ASN A 142 7.73 -12.44 -16.34
C ASN A 142 8.25 -11.46 -15.27
N ALA A 143 9.01 -10.46 -15.71
CA ALA A 143 9.67 -9.50 -14.82
C ALA A 143 8.68 -8.71 -13.93
N VAL A 144 7.48 -8.38 -14.44
CA VAL A 144 6.44 -7.65 -13.70
C VAL A 144 5.98 -8.47 -12.49
N TYR A 145 5.68 -9.75 -12.68
CA TYR A 145 5.19 -10.61 -11.60
C TYR A 145 6.30 -10.95 -10.60
N LEU A 146 7.50 -11.24 -11.08
CA LEU A 146 8.64 -11.54 -10.22
C LEU A 146 9.01 -10.35 -9.33
N SER A 147 9.11 -9.14 -9.92
CA SER A 147 9.36 -7.91 -9.16
C SER A 147 8.23 -7.57 -8.18
N GLY A 148 6.98 -7.93 -8.51
CA GLY A 148 5.83 -7.78 -7.61
C GLY A 148 5.95 -8.66 -6.37
N VAL A 149 6.33 -9.93 -6.53
CA VAL A 149 6.59 -10.85 -5.42
C VAL A 149 7.73 -10.34 -4.54
N VAL A 150 8.86 -9.91 -5.13
CA VAL A 150 9.98 -9.34 -4.38
C VAL A 150 9.53 -8.12 -3.57
N SER A 151 8.77 -7.21 -4.20
CA SER A 151 8.24 -6.02 -3.53
C SER A 151 7.34 -6.39 -2.34
N TYR A 152 6.48 -7.40 -2.50
CA TYR A 152 5.60 -7.86 -1.43
C TYR A 152 6.37 -8.53 -0.28
N LEU A 153 7.38 -9.36 -0.60
CA LEU A 153 8.26 -9.97 0.39
C LEU A 153 9.05 -8.94 1.20
N LEU A 154 9.41 -7.79 0.62
CA LEU A 154 9.99 -6.66 1.36
C LEU A 154 8.94 -5.93 2.22
N PHE A 155 7.69 -5.86 1.76
CA PHE A 155 6.63 -5.13 2.47
C PHE A 155 6.21 -5.79 3.78
N ILE A 156 6.18 -7.12 3.84
CA ILE A 156 5.82 -7.90 5.04
C ILE A 156 6.70 -7.51 6.25
N PRO A 157 8.05 -7.67 6.21
CA PRO A 157 8.91 -7.26 7.32
C PRO A 157 8.89 -5.75 7.55
N LEU A 158 8.61 -4.93 6.53
CA LEU A 158 8.51 -3.47 6.69
C LEU A 158 7.38 -3.06 7.63
N ILE A 159 6.22 -3.73 7.54
CA ILE A 159 5.09 -3.51 8.45
C ILE A 159 5.45 -3.96 9.87
N ILE A 160 6.08 -5.12 10.02
CA ILE A 160 6.52 -5.64 11.33
C ILE A 160 7.47 -4.64 12.01
N PHE A 161 8.51 -4.19 11.31
CA PHE A 161 9.45 -3.20 11.83
C PHE A 161 8.78 -1.84 12.09
N GLY A 162 7.75 -1.48 11.32
CA GLY A 162 6.93 -0.29 11.53
C GLY A 162 6.28 -0.29 12.92
N PHE A 163 5.72 -1.42 13.36
CA PHE A 163 5.19 -1.55 14.71
C PHE A 163 6.28 -1.61 15.78
N MET A 164 7.40 -2.28 15.52
CA MET A 164 8.54 -2.33 16.46
C MET A 164 9.16 -0.96 16.74
N ARG A 165 9.02 -0.01 15.80
CA ARG A 165 9.48 1.38 15.94
C ARG A 165 8.85 2.10 17.13
N TYR A 166 7.61 1.79 17.51
CA TYR A 166 6.99 2.38 18.71
C TYR A 166 7.76 2.07 20.00
N LYS A 167 8.50 0.95 20.03
CA LYS A 167 9.37 0.55 21.13
C LYS A 167 10.85 0.82 20.85
N ARG A 168 11.19 1.46 19.74
CA ARG A 168 12.57 1.68 19.26
C ARG A 168 13.40 0.38 19.19
N LYS A 169 12.74 -0.75 18.93
CA LYS A 169 13.37 -2.07 18.83
C LYS A 169 13.76 -2.45 17.40
N ASP A 170 13.43 -1.62 16.42
CA ASP A 170 13.64 -1.86 15.00
C ASP A 170 15.10 -1.62 14.54
N LYS A 171 15.97 -1.01 15.37
CA LYS A 171 17.37 -0.70 15.02
C LYS A 171 17.53 0.04 13.66
N ASN A 172 16.57 0.90 13.30
CA ASN A 172 16.47 1.59 12.01
C ASN A 172 16.20 0.69 10.79
N TRP A 173 15.95 -0.61 10.96
CA TRP A 173 15.60 -1.50 9.85
C TRP A 173 14.37 -1.05 9.08
N HIS A 174 13.39 -0.46 9.76
CA HIS A 174 12.23 0.12 9.08
C HIS A 174 12.63 1.19 8.06
N TYR A 175 13.62 2.02 8.38
CA TYR A 175 14.12 3.06 7.46
C TYR A 175 14.84 2.44 6.25
N TYR A 176 15.82 1.57 6.47
CA TYR A 176 16.58 0.97 5.37
C TYR A 176 15.69 0.12 4.45
N LEU A 177 14.79 -0.68 5.04
CA LEU A 177 13.87 -1.52 4.30
C LEU A 177 12.83 -0.68 3.54
N SER A 178 12.42 0.49 4.07
CA SER A 178 11.49 1.37 3.35
C SER A 178 12.04 1.84 2.01
N PHE A 179 13.35 2.12 1.92
CA PHE A 179 13.99 2.50 0.66
C PHE A 179 14.04 1.33 -0.32
N ALA A 180 14.48 0.15 0.14
CA ALA A 180 14.51 -1.05 -0.68
C ALA A 180 13.12 -1.39 -1.23
N PHE A 181 12.09 -1.33 -0.37
CA PHE A 181 10.71 -1.56 -0.74
C PHE A 181 10.20 -0.54 -1.76
N VAL A 182 10.38 0.76 -1.51
CA VAL A 182 9.89 1.81 -2.43
C VAL A 182 10.57 1.70 -3.79
N PHE A 183 11.89 1.47 -3.82
CA PHE A 183 12.60 1.26 -5.08
C PHE A 183 12.07 0.03 -5.83
N SER A 184 11.90 -1.11 -5.15
CA SER A 184 11.33 -2.32 -5.75
C SER A 184 9.90 -2.12 -6.27
N MET A 185 9.06 -1.41 -5.50
CA MET A 185 7.67 -1.13 -5.86
C MET A 185 7.58 -0.19 -7.07
N LEU A 186 8.45 0.81 -7.15
CA LEU A 186 8.56 1.69 -8.31
C LEU A 186 8.99 0.89 -9.54
N LEU A 187 10.01 0.03 -9.42
CA LEU A 187 10.42 -0.87 -10.49
C LEU A 187 9.23 -1.71 -10.96
N HIS A 188 8.58 -2.45 -10.06
CA HIS A 188 7.39 -3.26 -10.37
C HIS A 188 6.26 -2.48 -11.06
N THR A 189 6.09 -1.20 -10.72
CA THR A 189 5.03 -0.35 -11.27
C THR A 189 5.33 0.13 -12.70
N PHE A 190 6.60 0.30 -13.07
CA PHE A 190 7.01 0.95 -14.31
C PHE A 190 7.66 0.03 -15.35
N ILE A 191 7.94 -1.23 -15.00
CA ILE A 191 8.31 -2.27 -15.97
C ILE A 191 7.08 -2.98 -16.53
#